data_AF-A0A8S3GYR6-F1
#
_entry.id   AF-A0A8S3GYR6-F1
#
_cell.length_a   1.000
_cell.length_b   1.000
_cell.length_c   1.000
_cell.angle_alpha   90.00
_cell.angle_beta   90.00
_cell.angle_gamma   90.00
#
_symmetry.space_group_name_H-M   'P 1'
#
loop_
_entity.id
_entity.type
_entity.pdbx_description
1 polymer ?
#
loop_
_entity_poly.entity_id
_entity_poly.type
_entity_poly.pdbx_seq_one_letter_code
_entity_poly.pdbx_strand_id
1 'polypeptide(L)'
;MIRNDITQQPLVQVASWTLGEFGDLCVNGQYERAEDEENIQVTEEEIVNILEKILNWSISTVVTREYAINALMKLSTRFPTCSDQIQSMMTVYACNMNLELQTRAVEYTSLFTKHNQIRSSIVERMPVLVNNQTSATNNEEQTYEQEESS
;
A
#
# COMPACT_ATOMS: atom_id res chain seq x y z
N MET A 1 5.75 -1.62 15.80
CA MET A 1 6.88 -0.79 15.32
C MET A 1 6.41 0.58 14.79
N ILE A 2 5.69 0.68 13.66
CA ILE A 2 5.15 1.98 13.15
C ILE A 2 4.10 2.60 14.11
N ARG A 3 3.41 1.76 14.89
CA ARG A 3 2.52 2.20 15.98
C ARG A 3 3.22 3.12 17.00
N ASN A 4 4.53 2.92 17.22
CA ASN A 4 5.28 3.57 18.29
C ASN A 4 6.19 4.69 17.77
N ASP A 5 6.69 4.58 16.53
CA ASP A 5 7.57 5.59 15.94
C ASP A 5 7.30 5.76 14.44
N ILE A 6 6.91 6.98 14.04
CA ILE A 6 6.68 7.41 12.64
C ILE A 6 7.71 8.45 12.16
N THR A 7 8.79 8.64 12.90
CA THR A 7 9.85 9.59 12.53
C THR A 7 10.72 9.06 11.40
N GLN A 8 10.87 7.73 11.31
CA GLN A 8 11.71 7.04 10.32
C GLN A 8 11.05 7.01 8.95
N GLN A 9 11.22 8.07 8.16
CA GLN A 9 10.52 8.26 6.88
C GLN A 9 10.60 7.06 5.92
N PRO A 10 11.77 6.44 5.65
CA PRO A 10 11.84 5.30 4.72
C PRO A 10 11.06 4.09 5.22
N LEU A 11 11.11 3.82 6.52
CA LEU A 11 10.34 2.73 7.14
C LEU A 11 8.85 2.97 6.98
N VAL A 12 8.40 4.21 7.22
CA VAL A 12 6.98 4.59 7.09
C VAL A 12 6.51 4.48 5.64
N GLN A 13 7.36 4.81 4.65
CA GLN A 13 7.03 4.67 3.23
C GLN A 13 6.80 3.21 2.83
N VAL A 14 7.76 2.33 3.16
CA VAL A 14 7.64 0.89 2.88
C VAL A 14 6.42 0.32 3.60
N ALA A 15 6.26 0.65 4.88
CA ALA A 15 5.11 0.24 5.68
C ALA A 15 3.78 0.66 5.05
N SER A 16 3.65 1.93 4.64
CA SER A 16 2.42 2.47 4.05
C SER A 16 2.09 1.73 2.75
N TRP A 17 3.08 1.49 1.89
CA TRP A 17 2.88 0.72 0.67
C TRP A 17 2.42 -0.72 0.98
N THR A 18 3.09 -1.41 1.91
CA THR A 18 2.74 -2.78 2.29
C THR A 18 1.34 -2.88 2.89
N LEU A 19 0.94 -1.91 3.71
CA LEU A 19 -0.40 -1.85 4.29
C LEU A 19 -1.46 -1.64 3.21
N GLY A 20 -1.19 -0.82 2.19
CA GLY A 20 -2.11 -0.63 1.07
C GLY A 20 -2.34 -1.89 0.23
N GLU A 21 -1.32 -2.74 0.06
CA GLU A 21 -1.41 -3.98 -0.73
C GLU A 21 -1.93 -5.18 0.05
N PHE A 22 -1.56 -5.28 1.33
CA PHE A 22 -1.75 -6.48 2.15
C PHE A 22 -2.52 -6.24 3.46
N GLY A 23 -3.13 -5.06 3.63
CA GLY A 23 -3.86 -4.73 4.86
C GLY A 23 -5.04 -5.67 5.14
N ASP A 24 -5.68 -6.21 4.10
CA ASP A 24 -6.69 -7.27 4.19
C ASP A 24 -6.13 -8.56 4.81
N LEU A 25 -4.91 -8.96 4.44
CA LEU A 25 -4.23 -10.12 5.04
C LEU A 25 -3.88 -9.88 6.50
N CYS A 26 -3.52 -8.64 6.88
CA CYS A 26 -3.25 -8.27 8.26
C CYS A 26 -4.48 -8.43 9.16
N VAL A 27 -5.66 -8.06 8.66
CA VAL A 27 -6.92 -8.13 9.42
C VAL A 27 -7.48 -9.56 9.43
N ASN A 28 -7.37 -10.29 8.33
CA ASN A 28 -7.94 -11.64 8.18
C ASN A 28 -7.12 -12.75 8.86
N GLY A 29 -5.94 -12.44 9.42
CA GLY A 29 -5.15 -13.38 10.23
C GLY A 29 -4.66 -14.62 9.48
N GLN A 30 -4.55 -14.58 8.15
CA GLN A 30 -4.21 -15.73 7.29
C GLN A 30 -2.71 -16.06 7.26
N TYR A 31 -1.98 -15.86 8.36
CA TYR A 31 -0.56 -16.21 8.45
C TYR A 31 -0.38 -17.48 9.29
N GLU A 32 0.45 -18.42 8.80
CA GLU A 32 0.97 -19.51 9.62
C GLU A 32 1.84 -18.90 10.72
N ARG A 33 1.32 -18.89 11.95
CA ARG A 33 1.96 -18.26 13.10
C ARG A 33 2.96 -19.23 13.72
N ALA A 34 4.16 -18.74 14.04
CA ALA A 34 5.08 -19.49 14.89
C ALA A 34 4.48 -19.66 16.30
N GLU A 35 4.73 -20.78 16.97
CA GLU A 35 4.12 -21.14 18.26
C GLU A 35 4.38 -20.12 19.39
N ASP A 36 5.39 -19.25 19.23
CA ASP A 36 5.85 -18.29 20.25
C ASP A 36 5.42 -16.81 20.00
N GLU A 37 4.62 -16.51 18.97
CA GLU A 37 4.20 -15.12 18.70
C GLU A 37 2.90 -14.72 19.42
N GLU A 38 2.95 -13.58 20.14
CA GLU A 38 1.79 -12.96 20.79
C GLU A 38 0.62 -12.72 19.82
N ASN A 39 -0.61 -12.89 20.32
CA ASN A 39 -1.82 -12.71 19.53
C ASN A 39 -2.14 -11.23 19.26
N ILE A 40 -1.43 -10.64 18.30
CA ILE A 40 -1.71 -9.29 17.79
C ILE A 40 -2.91 -9.38 16.84
N GLN A 41 -4.08 -9.01 17.34
CA GLN A 41 -5.26 -8.72 16.51
C GLN A 41 -5.12 -7.31 15.94
N VAL A 42 -5.33 -7.17 14.63
CA VAL A 42 -5.27 -5.88 13.94
C VAL A 42 -6.63 -5.60 13.31
N THR A 43 -7.20 -4.44 13.56
CA THR A 43 -8.49 -4.03 12.97
C THR A 43 -8.30 -3.13 11.75
N GLU A 44 -9.32 -3.06 10.89
CA GLU A 44 -9.36 -2.13 9.74
C GLU A 44 -9.15 -0.68 10.22
N GLU A 45 -9.85 -0.31 11.29
CA GLU A 45 -9.82 1.03 11.88
C GLU A 45 -8.43 1.41 12.40
N GLU A 46 -7.72 0.48 13.05
CA GLU A 46 -6.35 0.71 13.52
C GLU A 46 -5.40 1.04 12.37
N ILE A 47 -5.52 0.34 11.24
CA ILE A 47 -4.68 0.58 10.05
C ILE A 47 -4.97 1.97 9.47
N VAL A 48 -6.26 2.30 9.30
CA VAL A 48 -6.67 3.60 8.76
C VAL A 48 -6.22 4.75 9.66
N ASN A 49 -6.37 4.61 10.98
CA ASN A 49 -5.95 5.62 11.95
C ASN A 49 -4.43 5.87 11.94
N ILE A 50 -3.62 4.82 11.71
CA ILE A 50 -2.16 4.98 11.56
C ILE A 50 -1.83 5.78 10.30
N LEU A 51 -2.47 5.47 9.17
CA LEU A 51 -2.26 6.19 7.91
C LEU A 51 -2.74 7.65 7.99
N GLU A 52 -3.86 7.89 8.67
CA GLU A 52 -4.35 9.24 8.97
C GLU A 52 -3.33 10.03 9.82
N LYS A 53 -2.77 9.40 10.85
CA LYS A 53 -1.73 10.02 11.67
C LYS A 53 -0.51 10.39 10.82
N ILE A 54 -0.06 9.52 9.91
CA ILE A 54 1.08 9.78 9.01
C ILE A 54 0.79 10.99 8.11
N LEU A 55 -0.42 11.08 7.56
CA LEU A 55 -0.86 12.19 6.73
C LEU A 55 -0.84 13.52 7.50
N ASN A 56 -1.38 13.54 8.71
CA ASN A 56 -1.53 14.75 9.51
C ASN A 56 -0.26 15.15 10.29
N TRP A 57 0.73 14.27 10.39
CA TRP A 57 1.97 14.56 11.12
C TRP A 57 2.82 15.61 10.40
N SER A 58 3.22 16.66 11.12
CA SER A 58 3.91 17.83 10.55
C SER A 58 5.31 17.55 10.03
N ILE A 59 5.98 16.53 10.56
CA ILE A 59 7.35 16.14 10.19
C ILE A 59 7.34 15.14 9.00
N SER A 60 6.18 14.60 8.62
CA SER A 60 6.08 13.70 7.48
C SER A 60 6.46 14.42 6.20
N THR A 61 7.39 13.85 5.45
CA THR A 61 7.74 14.37 4.12
C THR A 61 6.56 14.24 3.17
N VAL A 62 6.53 15.05 2.11
CA VAL A 62 5.51 14.98 1.06
C VAL A 62 5.43 13.58 0.48
N VAL A 63 6.58 12.95 0.17
CA VAL A 63 6.65 11.60 -0.37
C VAL A 63 6.00 10.58 0.57
N THR A 64 6.29 10.66 1.88
CA THR A 64 5.65 9.76 2.86
C THR A 64 4.13 9.93 2.90
N ARG A 65 3.63 11.17 2.77
CA ARG A 65 2.20 11.44 2.68
C ARG A 65 1.59 10.91 1.38
N GLU A 66 2.31 10.94 0.27
CA GLU A 66 1.88 10.34 -1.01
C GLU A 66 1.74 8.82 -0.90
N TYR A 67 2.66 8.14 -0.21
CA TYR A 67 2.51 6.71 0.09
C TYR A 67 1.27 6.44 0.93
N ALA A 68 1.02 7.26 1.95
CA ALA A 68 -0.14 7.09 2.83
C ALA A 68 -1.48 7.33 2.10
N ILE A 69 -1.57 8.38 1.27
CA ILE A 69 -2.82 8.67 0.52
C ILE A 69 -3.12 7.57 -0.51
N ASN A 70 -2.10 7.03 -1.18
CA ASN A 70 -2.25 5.91 -2.11
C ASN A 70 -2.67 4.63 -1.38
N ALA A 71 -2.09 4.37 -0.20
CA ALA A 71 -2.46 3.23 0.62
C ALA A 71 -3.92 3.29 1.07
N LEU A 72 -4.37 4.46 1.55
CA LEU A 72 -5.77 4.68 1.93
C LEU A 72 -6.72 4.43 0.75
N MET A 73 -6.37 4.90 -0.45
CA MET A 73 -7.19 4.66 -1.64
C MET A 73 -7.31 3.17 -1.98
N LYS A 74 -6.24 2.38 -1.81
CA LYS A 74 -6.31 0.92 -2.00
C LYS A 74 -7.18 0.26 -0.93
N LEU A 75 -7.04 0.69 0.31
CA LEU A 75 -7.81 0.18 1.45
C LEU A 75 -9.29 0.53 1.37
N SER A 76 -9.68 1.62 0.70
CA SER A 76 -11.09 2.00 0.58
C SER A 76 -11.99 0.98 -0.12
N THR A 77 -11.40 0.05 -0.86
CA THR A 77 -12.11 -1.05 -1.53
C THR A 77 -12.02 -2.36 -0.76
N ARG A 78 -11.00 -2.51 0.10
CA ARG A 78 -10.73 -3.69 0.92
C ARG A 78 -11.43 -3.62 2.27
N PHE A 79 -11.56 -2.42 2.84
CA PHE A 79 -12.15 -2.11 4.14
C PHE A 79 -13.47 -1.35 3.97
N PRO A 80 -14.60 -2.05 3.73
CA PRO A 80 -15.88 -1.41 3.50
C PRO A 80 -16.34 -0.60 4.71
N THR A 81 -15.95 -0.99 5.93
CA THR A 81 -16.36 -0.29 7.16
C THR A 81 -15.69 1.07 7.31
N CYS A 82 -14.45 1.23 6.80
CA CYS A 82 -13.70 2.48 6.85
C CYS A 82 -13.78 3.32 5.56
N SER A 83 -14.52 2.87 4.54
CA SER A 83 -14.57 3.54 3.24
C SER A 83 -15.03 5.01 3.34
N ASP A 84 -16.02 5.30 4.19
CA ASP A 84 -16.56 6.65 4.36
C ASP A 84 -15.58 7.58 5.08
N GLN A 85 -14.85 7.07 6.08
CA GLN A 85 -13.76 7.80 6.75
C GLN A 85 -12.67 8.18 5.73
N ILE A 86 -12.27 7.21 4.90
CA ILE A 86 -11.26 7.44 3.85
C ILE A 86 -11.75 8.50 2.86
N GLN A 87 -13.02 8.45 2.42
CA GLN A 87 -13.58 9.45 1.52
C GLN A 87 -13.56 10.86 2.11
N SER A 88 -13.89 10.99 3.39
CA SER A 88 -13.81 12.26 4.11
C SER A 88 -12.39 12.82 4.10
N MET A 89 -11.40 11.97 4.38
CA MET A 89 -9.98 12.35 4.33
C MET A 89 -9.56 12.83 2.93
N MET A 90 -9.97 12.13 1.86
CA MET A 90 -9.66 12.56 0.49
C MET A 90 -10.26 13.93 0.18
N THR A 91 -11.48 14.20 0.67
CA THR A 91 -12.14 15.50 0.47
C THR A 91 -11.37 16.63 1.16
N VAL A 92 -10.83 16.40 2.36
CA VAL A 92 -9.99 17.37 3.08
C VAL A 92 -8.68 17.63 2.33
N TYR A 93 -8.06 16.58 1.78
CA TYR A 93 -6.80 16.72 1.04
C TYR A 93 -6.96 17.33 -0.36
N ALA A 94 -8.18 17.45 -0.89
CA ALA A 94 -8.47 18.09 -2.18
C ALA A 94 -8.16 19.60 -2.22
N CYS A 95 -7.97 20.24 -1.06
CA CYS A 95 -7.52 21.64 -0.95
C CYS A 95 -6.12 21.77 -0.32
N ASN A 96 -5.32 20.71 -0.35
CA ASN A 96 -3.96 20.75 0.17
C ASN A 96 -3.07 21.74 -0.61
N MET A 97 -2.12 22.39 0.07
CA MET A 97 -1.17 23.31 -0.57
C MET A 97 -0.17 22.60 -1.48
N ASN A 98 0.10 21.31 -1.24
CA ASN A 98 0.95 20.51 -2.10
C ASN A 98 0.16 20.01 -3.30
N LEU A 99 0.58 20.41 -4.50
CA LEU A 99 -0.10 20.12 -5.76
C LEU A 99 -0.26 18.62 -6.03
N GLU A 100 0.74 17.82 -5.73
CA GLU A 100 0.73 16.37 -6.02
C GLU A 100 -0.26 15.64 -5.12
N LEU A 101 -0.26 15.95 -3.82
CA LEU A 101 -1.26 15.46 -2.87
C LEU A 101 -2.67 15.93 -3.23
N GLN A 102 -2.80 17.20 -3.63
CA GLN A 102 -4.07 17.78 -4.04
C GLN A 102 -4.64 17.05 -5.27
N THR A 103 -3.82 16.86 -6.30
CA THR A 103 -4.21 16.20 -7.55
C THR A 103 -4.72 14.79 -7.26
N ARG A 104 -3.95 13.99 -6.51
CA ARG A 104 -4.36 12.65 -6.09
C ARG A 104 -5.68 12.66 -5.32
N ALA A 105 -5.83 13.56 -4.35
CA ALA A 105 -7.03 13.65 -3.53
C ALA A 105 -8.28 14.01 -4.35
N VAL A 106 -8.15 14.92 -5.32
CA VAL A 106 -9.23 15.30 -6.24
C VAL A 106 -9.61 14.13 -7.15
N GLU A 107 -8.63 13.44 -7.73
CA GLU A 107 -8.85 12.25 -8.56
C GLU A 107 -9.57 11.15 -7.77
N TYR A 108 -9.10 10.87 -6.55
CA TYR A 108 -9.69 9.87 -5.66
C TYR A 108 -11.11 10.26 -5.27
N THR A 109 -11.37 11.51 -4.89
CA THR A 109 -12.73 11.99 -4.60
C THR A 109 -13.66 11.83 -5.81
N SER A 110 -13.15 12.06 -7.02
CA SER A 110 -13.89 11.80 -8.26
C SER A 110 -14.17 10.30 -8.47
N LEU A 111 -13.22 9.42 -8.13
CA LEU A 111 -13.44 7.96 -8.18
C LEU A 111 -14.52 7.51 -7.20
N PHE A 112 -14.54 8.02 -5.97
CA PHE A 112 -15.60 7.70 -4.99
C PHE A 112 -16.99 8.15 -5.46
N THR A 113 -17.10 9.33 -6.07
CA THR A 113 -18.40 9.95 -6.38
C THR A 113 -18.95 9.58 -7.76
N LYS A 114 -18.10 9.60 -8.80
CA LYS A 114 -18.53 9.42 -10.20
C LYS A 114 -18.28 8.01 -10.73
N HIS A 115 -17.26 7.32 -10.21
CA HIS A 115 -16.73 6.09 -10.80
C HIS A 115 -16.58 4.95 -9.79
N ASN A 116 -17.47 4.88 -8.79
CA ASN A 116 -17.36 3.89 -7.72
C ASN A 116 -17.37 2.44 -8.23
N GLN A 117 -18.09 2.18 -9.33
CA GLN A 117 -18.20 0.85 -9.94
C GLN A 117 -16.88 0.29 -10.46
N ILE A 118 -15.98 1.15 -10.96
CA ILE A 118 -14.68 0.74 -11.50
C ILE A 118 -13.54 0.88 -10.49
N ARG A 119 -13.82 1.48 -9.32
CA ARG A 119 -12.84 1.77 -8.28
C ARG A 119 -12.10 0.51 -7.83
N SER A 120 -12.81 -0.59 -7.60
CA SER A 120 -12.22 -1.87 -7.19
C SER A 120 -11.25 -2.42 -8.22
N SER A 121 -11.59 -2.35 -9.50
CA SER A 121 -10.75 -2.86 -10.59
C SER A 121 -9.49 -2.02 -10.81
N ILE A 122 -9.55 -0.71 -10.58
CA ILE A 122 -8.38 0.18 -10.72
C ILE A 122 -7.35 -0.06 -9.60
N VAL A 123 -7.80 -0.40 -8.40
CA VAL A 123 -6.93 -0.57 -7.21
C VAL A 123 -6.63 -2.04 -6.88
N GLU A 124 -6.73 -2.90 -7.90
CA GLU A 124 -6.25 -4.28 -7.84
C GLU A 124 -4.75 -4.33 -7.52
N ARG A 125 -4.31 -5.49 -7.03
CA ARG A 125 -2.91 -5.69 -6.62
C ARG A 125 -1.99 -5.44 -7.80
N MET A 126 -0.91 -4.71 -7.54
CA MET A 126 0.08 -4.47 -8.59
C MET A 126 0.74 -5.79 -9.02
N PRO A 127 0.96 -6.00 -10.33
CA PRO A 127 1.64 -7.18 -10.82
C PRO A 127 3.07 -7.26 -10.30
N VAL A 128 3.56 -8.48 -10.11
CA VAL A 128 4.93 -8.73 -9.66
C VAL A 128 5.90 -8.32 -10.77
N LEU A 129 6.99 -7.66 -10.37
CA LEU A 129 8.06 -7.29 -11.29
C LEU A 129 8.71 -8.56 -11.85
N VAL A 130 8.74 -8.68 -13.18
CA VAL A 130 9.50 -9.74 -13.84
C VAL A 130 10.96 -9.28 -13.91
N ASN A 131 11.84 -9.94 -13.16
CA ASN A 131 13.26 -9.67 -13.23
C ASN A 131 13.81 -10.22 -14.54
N ASN A 132 14.29 -9.36 -15.45
CA ASN A 132 15.05 -9.80 -16.64
C ASN A 132 16.38 -10.53 -16.32
N GLN A 133 16.68 -10.81 -15.05
CA GLN A 133 17.88 -11.56 -14.64
C GLN A 133 17.71 -13.08 -14.80
N THR A 134 16.48 -13.61 -14.77
CA THR A 134 16.25 -15.05 -15.06
C THR A 134 16.49 -15.39 -16.54
N SER A 135 16.48 -14.39 -17.43
CA SER A 135 16.89 -14.56 -18.83
C SER A 135 18.41 -14.70 -19.01
N ALA A 136 19.22 -14.36 -17.98
CA ALA A 136 20.67 -14.54 -18.03
C ALA A 136 21.08 -15.92 -17.51
N THR A 137 20.43 -16.43 -16.45
CA THR A 137 20.77 -17.74 -15.88
C THR A 137 20.34 -18.90 -16.79
N ASN A 138 19.21 -18.80 -17.49
CA ASN A 138 18.77 -19.85 -18.43
C ASN A 138 19.63 -19.95 -19.71
N ASN A 139 20.39 -18.90 -20.05
CA ASN A 139 21.30 -18.94 -21.21
C ASN A 139 22.66 -19.55 -20.86
N GLU A 140 23.06 -19.53 -19.59
CA GLU A 140 24.29 -20.19 -19.14
C GLU A 140 24.10 -21.70 -19.08
N GLU A 141 22.97 -22.20 -18.56
CA GLU A 141 22.68 -23.64 -18.51
C GLU A 141 22.56 -24.30 -19.90
N GLN A 142 22.02 -23.58 -20.90
CA GLN A 142 21.95 -24.09 -22.28
C GLN A 142 23.31 -24.15 -22.99
N THR A 143 24.32 -23.39 -22.53
CA THR A 143 25.65 -23.41 -23.15
C THR A 143 26.47 -24.61 -22.66
N TYR A 144 26.30 -25.02 -21.40
CA TYR A 144 27.04 -26.16 -20.84
C TYR A 144 26.54 -27.53 -21.33
N GLU A 145 25.24 -27.69 -21.62
CA GLU A 145 24.71 -28.97 -22.14
C GLU A 145 25.10 -29.24 -23.61
N GLN A 146 25.47 -28.22 -24.39
CA GLN A 146 25.88 -28.38 -25.80
C GLN A 146 27.36 -28.77 -25.96
N GLU A 147 28.23 -28.44 -25.00
CA GLU A 147 29.65 -28.81 -25.06
C GLU A 147 29.93 -30.25 -24.56
N GLU A 148 29.10 -30.81 -23.67
CA GLU A 148 29.27 -32.19 -23.19
C GLU A 148 28.75 -33.27 -24.16
N SER A 149 28.06 -32.87 -25.24
CA SER A 149 27.52 -33.77 -26.27
C SER A 149 28.30 -33.77 -27.59
N SER A 150 29.50 -33.17 -27.65
CA SER A 150 30.37 -33.12 -28.85
C SER A 150 31.67 -33.89 -28.69
#